data_AF-A0A0A9F3S4-F1
#
_entry.id   AF-A0A0A9F3S4-F1
#
_cell.length_a   1.000
_cell.length_b   1.000
_cell.length_c   1.000
_cell.angle_alpha   90.00
_cell.angle_beta   90.00
_cell.angle_gamma   90.00
#
_symmetry.space_group_name_H-M   'P 1'
#
loop_
_entity.id
_entity.type
_entity.pdbx_description
1 polymer ?
#
loop_
_entity_poly.entity_id
_entity_poly.type
_entity_poly.pdbx_seq_one_letter_code
_entity_poly.pdbx_strand_id
1 'polypeptide(L)'
;MVETTPQKVYSLTFTLGSAGDSCQPPMAVMAFAGDQAQNFHYSPMGNATSQAANVTFTARAERTRVAFYSVYYNTRSDDHSSLCGPVIDDIRIWGLNAAAGLKASIVMVLGIVAVVGIVLF
;
A
#
# COMPACT_ATOMS: atom_id res chain seq x y z
N MET A 1 -7.91 -16.65 3.70
CA MET A 1 -7.10 -16.56 2.46
C MET A 1 -8.03 -16.10 1.34
N VAL A 2 -7.50 -15.42 0.34
CA VAL A 2 -8.27 -14.86 -0.78
C VAL A 2 -7.92 -15.62 -2.05
N GLU A 3 -8.89 -15.84 -2.94
CA GLU A 3 -8.65 -16.55 -4.20
C GLU A 3 -7.86 -15.67 -5.17
N THR A 4 -6.84 -16.27 -5.78
CA THR A 4 -5.90 -15.61 -6.69
C THR A 4 -5.48 -16.59 -7.76
N THR A 5 -5.02 -16.13 -8.93
CA THR A 5 -4.46 -17.02 -9.95
C THR A 5 -2.94 -17.00 -9.86
N PRO A 6 -2.26 -18.16 -9.82
CA PRO A 6 -0.81 -18.25 -9.87
C PRO A 6 -0.19 -17.40 -10.99
N GLN A 7 0.97 -16.80 -10.71
CA GLN A 7 1.74 -15.93 -11.61
C GLN A 7 1.04 -14.63 -12.06
N LYS A 8 -0.19 -14.36 -11.61
CA LYS A 8 -0.85 -13.07 -11.84
C LYS A 8 -0.43 -12.04 -10.79
N VAL A 9 -0.28 -10.79 -11.23
CA VAL A 9 0.06 -9.65 -10.35
C VAL A 9 -1.23 -9.04 -9.80
N TYR A 10 -1.21 -8.73 -8.51
CA TYR A 10 -2.30 -8.11 -7.76
C TYR A 10 -1.80 -6.91 -6.98
N SER A 11 -2.71 -5.98 -6.66
CA SER A 11 -2.50 -4.88 -5.72
C SER A 11 -3.48 -5.03 -4.56
N LEU A 12 -2.97 -5.30 -3.37
CA LEU A 12 -3.71 -5.19 -2.11
C LEU A 12 -3.71 -3.73 -1.69
N THR A 13 -4.88 -3.10 -1.63
CA THR A 13 -5.06 -1.71 -1.19
C THR A 13 -5.85 -1.66 0.11
N PHE A 14 -5.53 -0.73 0.99
CA PHE A 14 -6.23 -0.53 2.26
C PHE A 14 -6.02 0.91 2.75
N THR A 15 -6.83 1.33 3.71
CA THR A 15 -6.62 2.58 4.46
C THR A 15 -6.16 2.23 5.87
N LEU A 16 -5.23 3.04 6.38
CA LEU A 16 -4.60 2.91 7.69
C LEU A 16 -4.84 4.21 8.46
N GLY A 17 -5.30 4.15 9.70
CA GLY A 17 -5.61 5.36 10.46
C GLY A 17 -5.69 5.18 11.97
N SER A 18 -6.20 6.21 12.63
CA SER A 18 -6.49 6.21 14.07
C SER A 18 -7.94 5.84 14.35
N ALA A 19 -8.19 5.11 15.45
CA ALA A 19 -9.54 4.83 15.95
C ALA A 19 -10.19 6.04 16.63
N GLY A 20 -9.43 7.11 16.92
CA GLY A 20 -9.92 8.24 17.72
C GLY A 20 -10.08 7.90 19.22
N ASP A 21 -9.42 6.85 19.70
CA ASP A 21 -9.47 6.32 21.07
C ASP A 21 -8.29 6.77 21.94
N SER A 22 -7.70 7.93 21.60
CA SER A 22 -6.50 8.48 22.24
C SER A 22 -5.22 7.65 22.01
N CYS A 23 -5.17 6.76 21.02
CA CYS A 23 -3.95 6.01 20.71
C CYS A 23 -2.82 6.93 20.21
N GLN A 24 -1.63 6.81 20.81
CA GLN A 24 -0.51 7.70 20.53
C GLN A 24 0.19 7.35 19.20
N PRO A 25 0.38 8.32 18.29
CA PRO A 25 1.27 8.14 17.14
C PRO A 25 2.76 8.26 17.56
N PRO A 26 3.70 7.70 16.77
CA PRO A 26 3.49 7.02 15.49
C PRO A 26 2.96 5.60 15.66
N MET A 27 2.06 5.19 14.76
CA MET A 27 1.59 3.81 14.66
C MET A 27 2.19 3.15 13.42
N ALA A 28 2.17 1.83 13.33
CA ALA A 28 2.62 1.14 12.12
C ALA A 28 1.95 -0.22 11.96
N VAL A 29 1.74 -0.61 10.70
CA VAL A 29 1.21 -1.91 10.30
C VAL A 29 2.18 -2.57 9.32
N MET A 30 2.45 -3.84 9.55
CA MET A 30 3.05 -4.73 8.56
C MET A 30 1.95 -5.46 7.81
N ALA A 31 1.83 -5.23 6.51
CA ALA A 31 0.87 -5.92 5.64
C ALA A 31 1.58 -7.04 4.88
N PHE A 32 0.95 -8.21 4.85
CA PHE A 32 1.43 -9.41 4.19
C PHE A 32 0.46 -9.81 3.07
N ALA A 33 1.01 -10.19 1.92
CA ALA A 33 0.29 -10.83 0.83
C ALA A 33 1.15 -11.95 0.24
N GLY A 34 0.89 -13.19 0.67
CA GLY A 34 1.71 -14.33 0.29
C GLY A 34 3.13 -14.25 0.85
N ASP A 35 4.12 -14.19 -0.03
CA ASP A 35 5.54 -14.01 0.30
C ASP A 35 5.97 -12.54 0.40
N GLN A 36 5.08 -11.60 0.08
CA GLN A 36 5.34 -10.16 0.18
C GLN A 36 4.95 -9.63 1.55
N ALA A 37 5.81 -8.80 2.12
CA ALA A 37 5.59 -8.10 3.38
C ALA A 37 6.09 -6.66 3.27
N GLN A 38 5.29 -5.70 3.71
CA GLN A 38 5.66 -4.29 3.69
C GLN A 38 5.20 -3.60 4.97
N ASN A 39 6.10 -2.78 5.53
CA ASN A 39 5.80 -1.92 6.68
C ASN A 39 5.26 -0.58 6.21
N PHE A 40 4.19 -0.13 6.87
CA PHE A 40 3.57 1.17 6.68
C PHE A 40 3.52 1.90 8.03
N HIS A 41 4.23 3.02 8.09
CA HIS A 41 4.18 3.91 9.25
C HIS A 41 3.06 4.92 9.05
N TYR A 42 2.32 5.17 10.12
CA TYR A 42 1.24 6.13 10.18
C TYR A 42 1.56 7.18 11.24
N SER A 43 1.71 8.42 10.76
CA SER A 43 1.70 9.62 11.57
C SER A 43 0.72 10.59 10.91
N PRO A 44 -0.28 11.10 11.64
CA PRO A 44 -1.24 12.05 11.08
C PRO A 44 -0.50 13.23 10.42
N MET A 45 -0.83 13.54 9.18
CA MET A 45 -0.32 14.71 8.47
C MET A 45 -1.43 15.77 8.40
N GLY A 46 -1.24 16.89 9.10
CA GLY A 46 -2.27 17.93 9.21
C GLY A 46 -3.55 17.38 9.83
N ASN A 47 -4.69 17.60 9.16
CA ASN A 47 -6.01 17.16 9.63
C ASN A 47 -6.40 15.76 9.13
N ALA A 48 -5.51 15.04 8.45
CA ALA A 48 -5.81 13.71 7.92
C ALA A 48 -5.88 12.66 9.04
N THR A 49 -7.01 11.95 9.13
CA THR A 49 -7.25 10.88 10.11
C THR A 49 -6.91 9.48 9.58
N SER A 50 -6.59 9.37 8.29
CA SER A 50 -6.21 8.12 7.64
C SER A 50 -5.26 8.35 6.46
N GLN A 51 -4.62 7.28 6.02
CA GLN A 51 -3.67 7.22 4.92
C GLN A 51 -3.95 5.98 4.07
N ALA A 52 -4.02 6.14 2.75
CA ALA A 52 -4.10 5.00 1.84
C ALA A 52 -2.73 4.33 1.65
N ALA A 53 -2.72 3.01 1.56
CA ALA A 53 -1.53 2.19 1.38
C ALA A 53 -1.81 1.00 0.45
N ASN A 54 -0.76 0.46 -0.16
CA ASN A 54 -0.88 -0.70 -1.02
C ASN A 54 0.36 -1.61 -1.02
N VAL A 55 0.13 -2.91 -1.24
CA VAL A 55 1.15 -3.94 -1.47
C VAL A 55 0.88 -4.60 -2.82
N THR A 56 1.80 -4.43 -3.76
CA THR A 56 1.78 -5.16 -5.04
C THR A 56 2.45 -6.51 -4.85
N PHE A 57 1.81 -7.60 -5.27
CA PHE A 57 2.35 -8.95 -5.13
C PHE A 57 2.01 -9.82 -6.34
N THR A 58 2.87 -10.81 -6.62
CA THR A 58 2.59 -11.87 -7.58
C THR A 58 2.07 -13.10 -6.84
N ALA A 59 0.87 -13.56 -7.17
CA ALA A 59 0.30 -14.73 -6.52
C ALA A 59 1.11 -16.00 -6.84
N ARG A 60 1.40 -16.80 -5.81
CA ARG A 60 2.16 -18.06 -5.94
C ARG A 60 1.28 -19.31 -6.02
N ALA A 61 0.00 -19.18 -5.65
CA ALA A 61 -0.95 -20.28 -5.55
C ALA A 61 -2.38 -19.78 -5.84
N GLU A 62 -3.32 -20.71 -5.96
CA GLU A 62 -4.75 -20.43 -6.16
C GLU A 62 -5.38 -19.64 -4.98
N ARG A 63 -4.69 -19.60 -3.84
CA ARG A 63 -5.09 -18.83 -2.66
C ARG A 63 -3.90 -18.10 -2.05
N THR A 64 -4.08 -16.81 -1.82
CA THR A 64 -3.09 -15.96 -1.16
C THR A 64 -3.53 -15.65 0.29
N ARG A 65 -2.63 -15.84 1.25
CA ARG A 65 -2.85 -15.38 2.62
C ARG A 65 -2.57 -13.88 2.69
N VAL A 66 -3.56 -13.14 3.19
CA VAL A 66 -3.40 -11.73 3.55
C VAL A 66 -3.46 -11.63 5.07
N ALA A 67 -2.55 -10.85 5.65
CA ALA A 67 -2.51 -10.59 7.08
C ALA A 67 -2.00 -9.17 7.34
N PHE A 68 -2.39 -8.62 8.47
CA PHE A 68 -1.92 -7.31 8.94
C PHE A 68 -1.51 -7.45 10.39
N TYR A 69 -0.29 -7.04 10.73
CA TYR A 69 0.21 -7.04 12.09
C TYR A 69 0.48 -5.60 12.53
N SER A 70 0.00 -5.25 13.73
CA SER A 70 0.47 -4.04 14.38
C SER A 70 1.94 -4.21 14.74
N VAL A 71 2.78 -3.25 14.38
CA VAL A 71 4.24 -3.35 14.60
C VAL A 71 4.64 -2.84 15.98
N TYR A 72 3.84 -1.96 16.57
CA TYR A 72 4.16 -1.27 17.82
C TYR A 72 3.17 -1.65 18.93
N TYR A 73 3.69 -1.70 20.16
CA TYR A 73 2.89 -1.78 21.38
C TYR A 73 2.46 -0.38 21.83
N ASN A 74 1.52 0.23 21.11
CA ASN A 74 1.02 1.54 21.48
C ASN A 74 0.07 1.43 22.66
N THR A 75 0.06 2.47 23.49
CA THR A 75 -0.90 2.65 24.58
C THR A 75 -1.69 3.93 24.39
N ARG A 76 -2.90 3.96 24.94
CA ARG A 76 -3.72 5.17 24.92
C ARG A 76 -3.08 6.27 25.78
N SER A 77 -3.23 7.53 25.37
CA SER A 77 -2.64 8.67 26.07
C SER A 77 -3.42 9.11 27.32
N ASP A 78 -4.64 8.62 27.51
CA ASP A 78 -5.52 9.02 28.62
C ASP A 78 -5.38 8.10 29.85
N ASP A 79 -5.12 6.81 29.66
CA ASP A 79 -4.90 5.84 30.74
C ASP A 79 -3.49 5.25 30.81
N HIS A 80 -2.63 5.53 29.82
CA HIS A 80 -1.23 5.10 29.71
C HIS A 80 -0.99 3.59 29.90
N SER A 81 -2.02 2.76 29.77
CA SER A 81 -1.94 1.34 30.14
C SER A 81 -2.73 0.43 29.20
N SER A 82 -3.81 0.94 28.60
CA SER A 82 -4.57 0.18 27.62
C SER A 82 -3.80 0.10 26.30
N LEU A 83 -3.54 -1.13 25.85
CA LEU A 83 -3.00 -1.37 24.52
C LEU A 83 -3.99 -0.91 23.45
N CYS A 84 -3.46 -0.21 22.46
CA CYS A 84 -4.21 0.27 21.30
C CYS A 84 -3.34 0.10 20.05
N GLY A 85 -3.91 0.43 18.90
CA GLY A 85 -3.16 0.37 17.66
C GLY A 85 -3.91 1.02 16.50
N PRO A 86 -3.27 0.97 15.33
CA PRO A 86 -3.87 1.50 14.12
C PRO A 86 -5.10 0.70 13.70
N VAL A 87 -6.06 1.38 13.07
CA VAL A 87 -7.22 0.76 12.42
C VAL A 87 -6.96 0.62 10.93
N ILE A 88 -7.44 -0.47 10.36
CA ILE A 88 -7.36 -0.76 8.92
C ILE A 88 -8.78 -0.87 8.38
N ASP A 89 -9.05 -0.20 7.27
CA ASP A 89 -10.34 -0.24 6.60
C ASP A 89 -10.17 -0.31 5.06
N ASP A 90 -11.28 -0.43 4.33
CA ASP A 90 -11.34 -0.39 2.86
C ASP A 90 -10.39 -1.39 2.16
N ILE A 91 -10.24 -2.60 2.74
CA ILE A 91 -9.33 -3.63 2.22
C ILE A 91 -9.88 -4.19 0.90
N ARG A 92 -9.11 -4.04 -0.18
CA ARG A 92 -9.46 -4.52 -1.53
C ARG A 92 -8.25 -5.17 -2.21
N ILE A 93 -8.50 -6.14 -3.07
CA ILE A 93 -7.47 -6.79 -3.90
C ILE A 93 -7.86 -6.65 -5.36
N TRP A 94 -6.98 -6.05 -6.14
CA TRP A 94 -7.18 -5.79 -7.57
C TRP A 94 -6.21 -6.62 -8.39
N GLY A 95 -6.71 -7.41 -9.33
CA GLY A 95 -5.86 -8.04 -10.34
C GLY A 95 -5.36 -6.97 -11.31
N LEU A 96 -4.04 -6.85 -11.45
CA LEU A 96 -3.43 -5.92 -12.39
C LEU A 96 -3.33 -6.58 -13.77
N ASN A 97 -3.85 -5.90 -14.79
CA ASN A 97 -3.73 -6.35 -16.18
C ASN A 97 -2.50 -5.68 -16.80
N ALA A 98 -1.60 -6.47 -17.37
CA ALA A 98 -0.31 -6.01 -17.93
C ALA A 98 -0.41 -5.10 -19.17
N ALA A 99 -1.62 -4.74 -19.63
CA ALA A 99 -1.83 -4.05 -20.90
C ALA A 99 -1.46 -2.54 -20.89
N ALA A 100 -1.19 -1.93 -19.74
CA ALA A 100 -1.05 -0.47 -19.64
C ALA A 100 0.40 0.07 -19.81
N GLY A 101 1.42 -0.77 -19.63
CA GLY A 101 2.81 -0.28 -19.49
C GLY A 101 3.58 -0.06 -20.79
N LEU A 102 3.19 -0.70 -21.90
CA LEU A 102 4.05 -0.75 -23.09
C LEU A 102 3.87 0.46 -24.05
N LYS A 103 2.74 1.16 -24.00
CA LYS A 103 2.44 2.25 -24.94
C LYS A 103 3.03 3.61 -24.56
N ALA A 104 3.27 3.87 -23.27
CA ALA A 104 3.77 5.18 -22.82
C ALA A 104 5.25 5.41 -23.19
N SER A 105 6.07 4.35 -23.20
CA SER A 105 7.52 4.48 -23.40
C SER A 105 7.91 4.91 -24.82
N ILE A 106 7.15 4.49 -25.84
CA ILE A 106 7.45 4.82 -27.25
C ILE A 106 7.15 6.30 -27.54
N VAL A 107 6.03 6.81 -27.02
CA VAL A 107 5.61 8.21 -27.22
C VAL A 107 6.59 9.18 -26.55
N MET A 108 7.07 8.85 -25.35
CA MET A 108 8.03 9.69 -24.63
C MET A 108 9.39 9.76 -25.34
N VAL A 109 9.89 8.65 -25.87
CA VAL A 109 11.17 8.61 -26.61
C VAL A 109 11.08 9.41 -27.90
N LEU A 110 9.99 9.26 -28.68
CA LEU A 110 9.76 10.06 -29.89
C LEU A 110 9.67 11.56 -29.59
N GLY A 111 9.01 11.93 -28.49
CA GLY A 111 8.94 13.33 -28.04
C GLY A 111 10.31 13.91 -27.69
N ILE A 112 11.15 13.16 -26.99
CA ILE A 112 12.51 13.61 -26.63
C ILE A 112 13.38 13.77 -27.88
N VAL A 113 13.34 12.82 -28.82
CA VAL A 113 14.12 12.90 -30.08
C VAL A 113 13.68 14.10 -30.91
N ALA A 114 12.37 14.40 -31.00
CA ALA A 114 11.87 15.56 -31.71
C ALA A 114 12.33 16.88 -31.08
N VAL A 115 12.27 17.00 -29.75
CA VAL A 115 12.74 18.20 -29.04
C VAL A 115 14.25 18.39 -29.22
N VAL A 116 15.05 17.34 -29.10
CA VAL A 116 16.50 17.41 -29.29
C VAL A 116 16.84 17.79 -30.73
N GLY A 117 16.13 17.25 -31.72
CA GLY A 117 16.30 17.61 -33.13
C GLY A 117 15.99 19.08 -33.42
N ILE A 118 14.99 19.67 -32.76
CA ILE A 118 14.65 21.10 -32.92
C ILE A 118 15.69 22.01 -32.26
N VAL A 119 16.38 21.57 -31.22
CA VAL A 119 17.38 22.39 -30.49
C VAL A 119 18.76 22.35 -31.16
N LEU A 120 19.04 21.32 -31.97
CA LEU A 120 20.35 21.11 -32.62
C LEU A 120 20.41 21.59 -34.08
N PHE A 121 19.34 22.17 -34.62
CA PHE A 121 19.28 22.86 -35.91
C PHE A 121 18.78 24.28 -35.72
#